data_AF-A0A4P7SX10-F1
#
_entry.id   AF-A0A4P7SX10-F1
#
_cell.length_a   1.000
_cell.length_b   1.000
_cell.length_c   1.000
_cell.angle_alpha   90.00
_cell.angle_beta   90.00
_cell.angle_gamma   90.00
#
_symmetry.space_group_name_H-M   'P 1'
#
loop_
_entity.id
_entity.type
_entity.pdbx_description
1 polymer ?
#
loop_
_entity_poly.entity_id
_entity_poly.type
_entity_poly.pdbx_seq_one_letter_code
_entity_poly.pdbx_strand_id
1 'polypeptide(L)' 'MVVRYRIGGGLTDALGELVGKSDGGCTVRTRRADVVIALELVVAAKEVPPAPPRRAPRPAVS' A
#
# COMPACT_ATOMS: atom_id res chain seq x y z
N MET A 1 -3.21 -0.23 -4.42
CA MET A 1 -3.31 0.95 -3.55
C MET A 1 -2.41 0.81 -2.32
N VAL A 2 -2.12 1.92 -1.65
CA VAL A 2 -1.47 1.96 -0.32
C VAL A 2 -2.46 2.52 0.68
N VAL A 3 -2.63 1.82 1.79
CA VAL A 3 -3.38 2.29 2.96
C VAL A 3 -2.42 2.43 4.13
N ARG A 4 -2.22 3.66 4.59
CA ARG A 4 -1.41 3.98 5.77
C ARG A 4 -2.31 4.04 6.99
N TYR A 5 -1.92 3.35 8.06
CA TYR A 5 -2.70 3.30 9.30
C TYR A 5 -1.82 3.30 10.55
N ARG A 6 -2.42 3.68 11.67
CA ARG A 6 -1.77 3.73 12.99
C ARG A 6 -1.58 2.33 13.56
N ILE A 7 -0.45 2.14 14.22
CA ILE A 7 -0.13 1.00 15.09
C ILE A 7 0.41 1.56 16.41
N GLY A 8 0.60 0.69 17.41
CA GLY A 8 1.16 1.10 18.71
C GLY A 8 2.49 1.87 18.52
N GLY A 9 2.47 3.18 18.78
CA GLY A 9 3.64 4.05 18.71
C GLY A 9 4.08 4.47 17.30
N GLY A 10 3.30 4.22 16.24
CA GLY A 10 3.76 4.55 14.88
C GLY A 10 2.73 4.43 13.76
N LEU A 11 3.24 4.38 12.54
CA LEU A 11 2.48 4.22 11.30
C LEU A 11 3.06 3.08 10.49
N THR A 12 2.20 2.36 9.78
CA THR A 12 2.58 1.33 8.82
C THR A 12 1.70 1.39 7.57
N ASP A 13 2.12 0.70 6.51
CA ASP A 13 1.45 0.68 5.21
C ASP A 13 1.02 -0.74 4.83
N ALA A 14 -0.24 -0.90 4.41
CA ALA A 14 -0.70 -2.06 3.66
C ALA A 14 -0.70 -1.72 2.16
N LEU A 15 0.13 -2.43 1.39
CA LEU A 15 0.25 -2.28 -0.06
C LEU A 15 -0.38 -3.48 -0.77
N GLY A 16 -1.39 -3.24 -1.59
CA GLY A 16 -2.12 -4.31 -2.28
C GLY A 16 -3.41 -3.86 -2.95
N GLU A 17 -4.30 -4.81 -3.18
CA GLU A 17 -5.63 -4.58 -3.75
C GLU A 17 -6.67 -4.42 -2.64
N LEU A 18 -7.59 -3.46 -2.76
CA LEU A 18 -8.74 -3.39 -1.86
C LEU A 18 -9.77 -4.41 -2.29
N VAL A 19 -9.97 -5.42 -1.47
CA VAL A 19 -10.86 -6.55 -1.76
C VAL A 19 -12.13 -6.54 -0.91
N GLY A 20 -12.20 -5.64 0.08
CA GLY A 20 -13.40 -5.46 0.90
C GLY A 20 -13.41 -4.10 1.59
N LYS A 21 -14.61 -3.51 1.73
CA LYS A 21 -14.86 -2.30 2.49
C LYS A 21 -16.22 -2.41 3.16
N SER A 22 -16.27 -2.04 4.43
CA SER A 22 -17.50 -1.88 5.22
C SER A 22 -17.47 -0.54 5.96
N ASP A 23 -18.47 -0.28 6.79
CA ASP A 23 -18.55 0.93 7.60
C ASP A 23 -17.47 1.00 8.68
N GLY A 24 -16.95 -0.15 9.14
CA GLY A 24 -15.95 -0.22 10.21
C GLY A 24 -14.52 -0.46 9.74
N GLY A 25 -14.32 -0.94 8.52
CA GLY A 25 -13.00 -1.38 8.08
C GLY A 25 -12.83 -1.56 6.58
N CYS A 26 -11.59 -1.80 6.19
CA CYS A 26 -11.24 -2.23 4.85
C CYS A 26 -10.27 -3.42 4.87
N THR A 27 -10.34 -4.25 3.84
CA THR A 27 -9.46 -5.40 3.66
C THR A 27 -8.59 -5.18 2.44
N VAL A 28 -7.27 -5.15 2.66
CA VAL A 28 -6.27 -5.05 1.59
C VAL A 28 -5.59 -6.40 1.40
N ARG A 29 -5.76 -7.00 0.21
CA ARG A 29 -5.02 -8.20 -0.19
C ARG A 29 -3.60 -7.80 -0.55
N THR A 30 -2.65 -8.10 0.34
CA THR A 30 -1.23 -7.87 0.11
C THR A 30 -0.59 -9.10 -0.52
N ARG A 31 0.70 -9.01 -0.88
CA ARG A 31 1.45 -10.17 -1.38
C ARG A 31 1.63 -11.30 -0.35
N ARG A 32 1.49 -11.02 0.95
CA ARG A 32 1.75 -11.99 2.03
C ARG A 32 0.47 -12.54 2.65
N ALA A 33 -0.54 -11.68 2.81
CA ALA A 33 -1.82 -12.02 3.42
C ALA A 33 -2.86 -10.91 3.17
N ASP A 34 -4.13 -11.20 3.46
CA ASP A 34 -5.17 -10.18 3.58
C ASP A 34 -4.99 -9.44 4.93
N VAL A 35 -5.01 -8.11 4.89
CA VAL A 35 -4.87 -7.23 6.06
C VAL A 35 -6.18 -6.48 6.27
N VAL A 36 -6.81 -6.68 7.42
CA VAL A 36 -8.01 -5.95 7.85
C VAL A 36 -7.60 -4.74 8.67
N ILE A 37 -8.10 -3.56 8.31
CA ILE A 37 -7.74 -2.29 8.92
C ILE A 37 -9.02 -1.58 9.36
N ALA A 38 -9.10 -1.21 10.63
CA ALA A 38 -10.19 -0.37 11.13
C ALA A 38 -10.11 1.03 10.51
N LEU A 39 -11.22 1.56 9.99
CA LEU A 39 -11.22 2.84 9.28
C LEU A 39 -10.77 4.01 10.17
N GLU A 40 -11.05 3.96 11.48
CA GLU A 40 -10.61 4.96 12.46
C GLU A 40 -9.08 5.06 12.61
N LEU A 41 -8.33 4.01 12.24
CA LEU A 41 -6.88 3.99 12.28
C LEU A 41 -6.25 4.47 10.96
N VAL A 42 -7.01 4.56 9.87
CA VAL A 42 -6.51 4.98 8.56
C VAL A 42 -6.20 6.47 8.58
N VAL A 43 -4.99 6.82 8.15
CA VAL A 43 -4.56 8.23 8.04
C VAL A 43 -4.41 8.70 6.60
N ALA A 44 -4.21 7.77 5.65
CA ALA A 44 -4.19 8.06 4.23
C ALA A 44 -4.44 6.78 3.42
N ALA A 45 -5.19 6.91 2.34
CA ALA A 45 -5.33 5.86 1.34
C ALA A 45 -5.21 6.49 -0.06
N LYS A 46 -4.39 5.88 -0.93
CA LYS A 46 -4.28 6.32 -2.32
C LYS A 46 -3.97 5.17 -3.25
N GLU A 47 -4.34 5.33 -4.52
CA GLU A 47 -3.85 4.45 -5.56
C GLU A 47 -2.32 4.59 -5.72
N VAL A 48 -1.66 3.48 -6.10
CA VAL A 48 -0.23 3.51 -6.39
C VAL A 48 -0.07 3.92 -7.84
N PRO A 49 0.74 4.94 -8.16
CA PRO A 49 1.00 5.27 -9.55
C PRO A 49 1.66 4.08 -10.26
N PRO A 50 1.45 3.91 -11.57
CA PRO A 50 2.15 2.90 -12.35
C PRO A 50 3.67 3.05 -12.17
N ALA A 51 4.39 1.92 -12.22
CA ALA A 51 5.84 1.92 -12.05
C ALA A 51 6.48 2.87 -13.09
N PRO A 52 7.48 3.68 -12.70
CA PRO A 52 8.13 4.58 -13.64
C PRO A 52 8.78 3.79 -14.79
N PRO A 53 8.93 4.40 -15.98
CA PRO A 53 9.64 3.78 -17.10
C PRO A 53 11.02 3.27 -16.69
N ARG A 54 11.42 2.11 -17.23
CA ARG A 54 12.75 1.55 -16.95
C ARG A 54 13.83 2.50 -17.44
N ARG A 55 14.86 2.76 -16.63
CA ARG A 55 16.04 3.52 -17.07
C ARG A 55 16.82 2.72 -18.12
N ALA A 56 17.37 3.42 -19.11
CA ALA A 56 18.29 2.83 -20.08
C ALA A 56 19.55 2.26 -19.37
N PRO A 57 20.18 1.20 -19.93
CA PRO A 57 21.45 0.70 -19.44
C PRO A 57 22.50 1.81 -19.39
N ARG A 58 23.40 1.76 -18.39
CA ARG A 58 24.57 2.64 -18.38
C ARG A 58 25.49 2.23 -19.53
N PRO A 59 26.03 3.16 -20.34
CA PRO A 59 27.02 2.80 -21.34
C PRO A 59 28.20 2.06 -20.69
N ALA A 60 28.68 1.01 -21.36
CA ALA A 60 29.90 0.33 -20.96
C ALA A 60 31.06 1.32 -21.05
N VAL A 61 31.92 1.35 -20.03
CA VAL A 61 33.17 2.10 -20.08
C VAL A 61 34.13 1.25 -20.92
N SER A 62 34.70 1.84 -21.98
CA SER A 62 35.67 1.17 -22.87
C SER A 62 37.02 0.95 -22.20
#